data_AF-A0A137QB72-F1
#
_entry.id   AF-A0A137QB72-F1
#
_cell.length_a   1.000
_cell.length_b   1.000
_cell.length_c   1.000
_cell.angle_alpha   90.00
_cell.angle_beta   90.00
_cell.angle_gamma   90.00
#
_symmetry.space_group_name_H-M   'P 1'
#
loop_
_entity.id
_entity.type
_entity.pdbx_description
1 polymer ?
#
loop_
_entity_poly.entity_id
_entity_poly.type
_entity_poly.pdbx_seq_one_letter_code
_entity_poly.pdbx_strand_id
1 'polypeptide(L)'
;MTSLPREVPQRLQHLAHPVSAYDICLRLEESLELAVDNDDVGNNLVYIRILGYLIHYVPTDLGLRKIVEEISSCVDDSAILAVGQLYYDHYIRAFRANRAHIPTPPNHPSRPSFDRIQDMIDATLQEAPQSHAQAKKYALVRDGYRCVVTGKYDTHSVKMIQELKEMVDLDPSARGESTQCAHIFSKSTNSSIEPDSAKREYATTIPPFGNVMTLALVRDGYRCVVTGKYDTHSVKMIQELKEMVDLDPSARGESTQCAHIFSKSTNSSIEPDSAKVCPLSLLSLNSRCRLPTPPFGNVMTLVPGFHMDFDQLYIWFVATKEMNRYKLEASDPFFLRSYPEFVTFTTPDSKKLPVPSPTYLAIHAACAKVAHLSGAAACIDKFYQDMEDRKTLDPDGASANMLEHASTSLIWI
;
A
#
# COMPACT_ATOMS: atom_id res chain seq x y z
N MET A 1 -15.08 7.20 5.26
CA MET A 1 -15.30 7.50 3.82
C MET A 1 -15.88 8.88 3.71
N THR A 2 -15.62 9.59 2.61
CA THR A 2 -15.98 11.00 2.41
C THR A 2 -16.93 11.13 1.24
N SER A 3 -18.07 11.81 1.42
CA SER A 3 -19.03 12.06 0.33
C SER A 3 -18.41 12.86 -0.81
N LEU A 4 -18.87 12.62 -2.04
CA LEU A 4 -18.32 13.34 -3.19
C LEU A 4 -18.54 14.85 -3.05
N PRO A 5 -17.55 15.68 -3.45
CA PRO A 5 -17.76 17.12 -3.57
C PRO A 5 -18.94 17.48 -4.47
N ARG A 6 -19.68 18.56 -4.17
CA ARG A 6 -20.82 18.97 -5.00
C ARG A 6 -20.45 19.39 -6.42
N GLU A 7 -19.19 19.73 -6.64
CA GLU A 7 -18.69 20.20 -7.94
C GLU A 7 -17.38 19.50 -8.29
N VAL A 8 -17.15 19.33 -9.59
CA VAL A 8 -15.84 18.94 -10.11
C VAL A 8 -14.80 20.04 -9.84
N PRO A 9 -13.49 19.72 -9.85
CA PRO A 9 -12.43 20.73 -9.70
C PRO A 9 -12.55 21.83 -10.76
N GLN A 10 -12.16 23.06 -10.42
CA GLN A 10 -12.25 24.23 -11.32
C GLN A 10 -11.72 23.98 -12.74
N ARG A 11 -10.66 23.18 -12.87
CA ARG A 11 -10.07 22.79 -14.18
C ARG A 11 -11.02 22.00 -15.09
N LEU A 12 -12.08 21.41 -14.55
CA LEU A 12 -13.04 20.57 -15.27
C LEU A 12 -14.42 21.20 -15.41
N GLN A 13 -14.74 22.27 -14.67
CA GLN A 13 -16.09 22.86 -14.62
C GLN A 13 -16.59 23.38 -15.98
N HIS A 14 -15.67 23.72 -16.89
CA HIS A 14 -16.00 24.19 -18.24
C HIS A 14 -16.11 23.05 -19.28
N LEU A 15 -15.85 21.81 -18.88
CA LEU A 15 -15.86 20.64 -19.77
C LEU A 15 -17.16 19.86 -19.56
N ALA A 16 -18.04 19.86 -20.56
CA ALA A 16 -19.37 19.25 -20.46
C ALA A 16 -19.33 17.74 -20.16
N HIS A 17 -18.42 16.99 -20.80
CA HIS A 17 -18.36 15.53 -20.62
C HIS A 17 -17.93 15.12 -19.19
N PRO A 18 -16.81 15.62 -18.62
CA PRO A 18 -16.47 15.35 -17.23
C PRO A 18 -17.54 15.78 -16.22
N VAL A 19 -18.15 16.95 -16.42
CA VAL A 19 -19.23 17.43 -15.53
C VAL A 19 -20.42 16.47 -15.58
N SER A 20 -20.89 16.12 -16.78
CA SER A 20 -22.03 15.19 -16.93
C SER A 20 -21.75 13.81 -16.34
N ALA A 21 -20.54 13.26 -16.53
CA ALA A 21 -20.17 11.97 -15.95
C ALA A 21 -20.08 12.04 -14.41
N TYR A 22 -19.64 13.17 -13.87
CA TYR A 22 -19.60 13.39 -12.43
C TYR A 22 -20.99 13.56 -11.82
N ASP A 23 -21.90 14.26 -12.49
CA ASP A 23 -23.29 14.43 -12.06
C ASP A 23 -24.04 13.08 -12.02
N ILE A 24 -23.69 12.14 -12.90
CA ILE A 24 -24.17 10.75 -12.81
C ILE A 24 -23.71 10.11 -11.49
N CYS A 25 -22.43 10.25 -11.14
CA CYS A 25 -21.89 9.71 -9.89
C CYS A 25 -22.55 10.34 -8.65
N LEU A 26 -22.77 11.67 -8.65
CA LEU A 26 -23.42 12.38 -7.55
C LEU A 26 -24.86 11.92 -7.32
N ARG A 27 -25.66 11.81 -8.39
CA ARG A 27 -27.05 11.36 -8.27
C ARG A 27 -27.15 9.93 -7.72
N LEU A 28 -26.27 9.05 -8.17
CA LEU A 28 -26.26 7.67 -7.72
C LEU A 28 -25.74 7.55 -6.27
N GLU A 29 -24.75 8.34 -5.87
CA GLU A 29 -24.33 8.44 -4.47
C GLU A 29 -25.50 8.87 -3.57
N GLU A 30 -26.21 9.94 -3.93
CA GLU A 30 -27.37 10.43 -3.16
C GLU A 30 -28.48 9.37 -3.06
N SER A 31 -28.75 8.65 -4.15
CA SER A 31 -29.73 7.55 -4.14
C SER A 31 -29.30 6.39 -3.22
N LEU A 32 -28.01 6.07 -3.16
CA LEU A 32 -27.47 5.01 -2.31
C LEU A 32 -27.43 5.41 -0.83
N GLU A 33 -27.14 6.68 -0.52
CA GLU A 33 -27.17 7.21 0.85
C GLU A 33 -28.59 7.19 1.45
N LEU A 34 -29.63 7.24 0.61
CA LEU A 34 -31.04 7.13 1.02
C LEU A 34 -31.54 5.69 1.14
N ALA A 35 -30.79 4.71 0.64
CA ALA A 35 -31.16 3.29 0.70
C ALA A 35 -30.87 2.69 2.10
N VAL A 36 -31.70 1.76 2.55
CA VAL A 36 -31.61 1.14 3.89
C VAL A 36 -30.32 0.31 4.03
N ASP A 37 -29.64 0.46 5.17
CA ASP A 37 -28.36 -0.21 5.50
C ASP A 37 -28.41 -1.74 5.28
N ASN A 38 -27.72 -2.19 4.23
CA ASN A 38 -27.23 -3.56 4.11
C ASN A 38 -25.78 -3.53 3.58
N ASP A 39 -25.05 -4.65 3.73
CA ASP A 39 -23.63 -4.73 3.34
C ASP A 39 -23.40 -4.46 1.84
N ASP A 40 -24.40 -4.71 0.98
CA ASP A 40 -24.32 -4.47 -0.46
C ASP A 40 -24.36 -2.97 -0.79
N VAL A 41 -25.22 -2.20 -0.10
CA VAL A 41 -25.30 -0.73 -0.20
C VAL A 41 -23.98 -0.09 0.22
N GLY A 42 -23.32 -0.63 1.27
CA GLY A 42 -22.01 -0.17 1.71
C GLY A 42 -20.92 -0.31 0.64
N ASN A 43 -20.87 -1.45 -0.07
CA ASN A 43 -19.92 -1.67 -1.15
C ASN A 43 -20.25 -0.82 -2.39
N ASN A 44 -21.52 -0.71 -2.74
CA ASN A 44 -21.98 0.11 -3.87
C ASN A 44 -21.62 1.60 -3.68
N LEU A 45 -21.73 2.10 -2.46
CA LEU A 45 -21.34 3.47 -2.12
C LEU A 45 -19.81 3.68 -2.29
N VAL A 46 -19.00 2.68 -1.94
CA VAL A 46 -17.55 2.71 -2.20
C VAL A 46 -17.27 2.74 -3.71
N TYR A 47 -17.96 1.91 -4.50
CA TYR A 47 -17.75 1.82 -5.95
C TYR A 47 -18.08 3.12 -6.68
N ILE A 48 -19.20 3.76 -6.36
CA ILE A 48 -19.56 5.03 -6.99
C ILE A 48 -18.61 6.16 -6.58
N ARG A 49 -18.16 6.17 -5.32
CA ARG A 49 -17.17 7.13 -4.84
C ARG A 49 -15.82 6.96 -5.51
N ILE A 50 -15.41 5.73 -5.82
CA ILE A 50 -14.18 5.48 -6.59
C ILE A 50 -14.25 6.20 -7.92
N LEU A 51 -15.34 6.05 -8.68
CA LEU A 51 -15.52 6.70 -9.98
C LEU A 51 -15.54 8.23 -9.86
N GLY A 52 -16.29 8.76 -8.90
CA GLY A 52 -16.35 10.20 -8.66
C GLY A 52 -14.97 10.79 -8.30
N TYR A 53 -14.22 10.17 -7.38
CA TYR A 53 -12.88 10.65 -7.03
C TYR A 53 -11.83 10.41 -8.12
N LEU A 54 -12.00 9.39 -8.98
CA LEU A 54 -11.14 9.21 -10.15
C LEU A 54 -11.24 10.41 -11.11
N ILE A 55 -12.43 10.97 -11.34
CA ILE A 55 -12.59 12.19 -12.14
C ILE A 55 -11.81 13.37 -11.52
N HIS A 56 -11.76 13.46 -10.19
CA HIS A 56 -11.04 14.51 -9.49
C HIS A 56 -9.52 14.37 -9.61
N TYR A 57 -9.01 13.16 -9.37
CA TYR A 57 -7.59 12.92 -9.08
C TYR A 57 -6.81 12.21 -10.18
N VAL A 58 -7.45 11.66 -11.22
CA VAL A 58 -6.73 11.00 -12.30
C VAL A 58 -5.72 11.98 -12.93
N PRO A 59 -4.43 11.62 -12.99
CA PRO A 59 -3.38 12.57 -13.32
C PRO A 59 -3.18 12.77 -14.82
N THR A 60 -3.83 11.97 -15.66
CA THR A 60 -3.67 12.02 -17.13
C THR A 60 -4.99 12.36 -17.81
N ASP A 61 -4.94 13.23 -18.83
CA ASP A 61 -6.12 13.57 -19.64
C ASP A 61 -6.69 12.35 -20.37
N LEU A 62 -5.81 11.43 -20.77
CA LEU A 62 -6.21 10.17 -21.39
C LEU A 62 -6.95 9.26 -20.40
N GLY A 63 -6.49 9.17 -19.15
CA GLY A 63 -7.19 8.45 -18.10
C GLY A 63 -8.55 9.08 -17.79
N LEU A 64 -8.60 10.41 -17.68
CA LEU A 64 -9.85 11.14 -17.48
C LEU A 64 -10.86 10.87 -18.58
N ARG A 65 -10.46 10.99 -19.86
CA ARG A 65 -11.35 10.71 -20.99
C ARG A 65 -11.90 9.30 -20.93
N LYS A 66 -11.05 8.30 -20.64
CA LYS A 66 -11.48 6.92 -20.53
C LYS A 66 -12.50 6.70 -19.41
N ILE A 67 -12.26 7.23 -18.22
CA ILE A 67 -13.21 7.14 -17.10
C ILE A 67 -14.54 7.78 -17.48
N VAL A 68 -14.50 8.96 -18.10
CA VAL A 68 -15.70 9.69 -18.55
C VAL A 68 -16.45 8.90 -19.63
N GLU A 69 -15.74 8.31 -20.60
CA GLU A 69 -16.31 7.47 -21.65
C GLU A 69 -16.96 6.20 -21.07
N GLU A 70 -16.29 5.51 -20.15
CA GLU A 70 -16.81 4.31 -19.48
C GLU A 70 -18.10 4.63 -18.72
N ILE A 71 -18.11 5.68 -17.88
CA ILE A 71 -19.30 6.11 -17.13
C ILE A 71 -20.43 6.50 -18.08
N SER A 72 -20.13 7.29 -19.12
CA SER A 72 -21.14 7.78 -20.06
C SER A 72 -21.72 6.67 -20.95
N SER A 73 -21.01 5.55 -21.10
CA SER A 73 -21.45 4.39 -21.87
C SER A 73 -22.35 3.42 -21.10
N CYS A 74 -22.44 3.58 -19.77
CA CYS A 74 -23.29 2.74 -18.94
C CYS A 74 -24.78 2.98 -19.22
N VAL A 75 -25.54 1.90 -19.39
CA VAL A 75 -26.97 1.94 -19.71
C VAL A 75 -27.87 2.15 -18.49
N ASP A 76 -27.38 1.79 -17.30
CA ASP A 76 -28.09 1.88 -16.02
C ASP A 76 -27.12 1.99 -14.82
N ASP A 77 -27.68 2.19 -13.63
CA ASP A 77 -26.93 2.32 -12.37
C ASP A 77 -26.15 1.05 -12.01
N SER A 78 -26.64 -0.13 -12.38
CA SER A 78 -25.95 -1.40 -12.14
C SER A 78 -24.67 -1.50 -12.97
N ALA A 79 -24.72 -1.08 -14.24
CA ALA A 79 -23.56 -1.00 -15.11
C ALA A 79 -22.51 -0.01 -14.59
N ILE A 80 -22.96 1.13 -14.03
CA ILE A 80 -22.05 2.11 -13.41
C ILE A 80 -21.34 1.49 -12.19
N LEU A 81 -22.09 0.80 -11.32
CA LEU A 81 -21.53 0.14 -10.15
C LEU A 81 -20.54 -0.98 -10.53
N ALA A 82 -20.83 -1.73 -11.59
CA ALA A 82 -19.91 -2.75 -12.12
C ALA A 82 -18.58 -2.15 -12.61
N VAL A 83 -18.62 -0.96 -13.24
CA VAL A 83 -17.40 -0.22 -13.59
C VAL A 83 -16.66 0.20 -12.31
N GLY A 84 -17.36 0.73 -11.30
CA GLY A 84 -16.75 1.10 -10.02
C GLY A 84 -16.09 -0.09 -9.30
N GLN A 85 -16.73 -1.26 -9.32
CA GLN A 85 -16.19 -2.52 -8.81
C GLN A 85 -14.94 -2.95 -9.58
N LEU A 86 -14.92 -2.81 -10.92
CA LEU A 86 -13.75 -3.11 -11.74
C LEU A 86 -12.54 -2.28 -11.29
N TYR A 87 -12.71 -0.99 -11.00
CA TYR A 87 -11.64 -0.14 -10.46
C TYR A 87 -11.27 -0.51 -9.01
N TYR A 88 -12.23 -0.91 -8.18
CA TYR A 88 -11.92 -1.43 -6.84
C TYR A 88 -11.00 -2.65 -6.91
N ASP A 89 -11.38 -3.65 -7.72
CA ASP A 89 -10.69 -4.95 -7.81
C ASP A 89 -9.38 -4.88 -8.57
N HIS A 90 -9.32 -4.12 -9.66
CA HIS A 90 -8.16 -4.13 -10.56
C HIS A 90 -7.33 -2.86 -10.51
N TYR A 91 -7.79 -1.77 -9.89
CA TYR A 91 -6.95 -0.59 -9.67
C TYR A 91 -6.54 -0.48 -8.21
N ILE A 92 -7.49 -0.31 -7.28
CA ILE A 92 -7.15 -0.08 -5.86
C ILE A 92 -6.52 -1.30 -5.20
N ARG A 93 -7.12 -2.49 -5.34
CA ARG A 93 -6.60 -3.72 -4.73
C ARG A 93 -5.24 -4.12 -5.30
N ALA A 94 -5.01 -3.95 -6.59
CA ALA A 94 -3.74 -4.26 -7.23
C ALA A 94 -2.57 -3.45 -6.65
N PHE A 95 -2.79 -2.17 -6.33
CA PHE A 95 -1.76 -1.34 -5.69
C PHE A 95 -1.50 -1.74 -4.23
N ARG A 96 -2.53 -2.15 -3.48
CA ARG A 96 -2.42 -2.60 -2.08
C ARG A 96 -1.93 -4.04 -1.91
N ALA A 97 -2.02 -4.87 -2.96
CA ALA A 97 -1.50 -6.25 -2.97
C ALA A 97 0.04 -6.32 -2.82
N ASN A 98 0.73 -5.17 -2.84
CA ASN A 98 2.15 -5.01 -2.52
C ASN A 98 2.52 -5.22 -1.05
N ARG A 99 1.67 -5.89 -0.25
CA ARG A 99 2.12 -6.38 1.05
C ARG A 99 3.34 -7.28 0.81
N ALA A 100 4.52 -6.83 1.19
CA ALA A 100 5.71 -7.68 1.23
C ALA A 100 5.34 -8.96 1.98
N HIS A 101 5.16 -10.05 1.24
CA HIS A 101 4.49 -11.24 1.76
C HIS A 101 5.45 -11.98 2.70
N ILE A 102 5.02 -12.17 3.95
CA ILE A 102 5.34 -13.40 4.69
C ILE A 102 4.13 -14.31 4.49
N PRO A 103 4.26 -15.48 3.83
CA PRO A 103 3.15 -16.41 3.69
C PRO A 103 2.81 -16.97 5.07
N THR A 104 1.55 -16.83 5.48
CA THR A 104 1.04 -17.54 6.67
C THR A 104 0.19 -18.71 6.18
N PRO A 105 0.44 -19.95 6.61
CA PRO A 105 -0.42 -21.10 6.29
C PRO A 105 -1.80 -20.98 6.96
N PRO A 106 -2.83 -21.69 6.47
CA PRO A 106 -4.19 -21.60 6.99
C PRO A 106 -4.29 -22.27 8.37
N ASN A 107 -4.90 -21.62 9.38
CA ASN A 107 -5.05 -22.17 10.73
C ASN A 107 -6.42 -21.89 11.41
N HIS A 108 -7.25 -22.94 11.41
CA HIS A 108 -8.14 -23.62 12.40
C HIS A 108 -8.93 -22.91 13.54
N PRO A 109 -10.24 -23.21 13.77
CA PRO A 109 -11.36 -22.32 14.11
C PRO A 109 -11.60 -21.92 15.56
N SER A 110 -12.47 -20.89 15.72
CA SER A 110 -12.87 -20.14 16.93
C SER A 110 -12.08 -18.85 17.25
N ARG A 111 -12.53 -17.67 16.81
CA ARG A 111 -12.31 -16.40 17.56
C ARG A 111 -13.27 -15.27 17.11
N PRO A 112 -13.81 -14.47 18.05
CA PRO A 112 -14.66 -13.31 17.74
C PRO A 112 -13.85 -12.02 17.46
N SER A 113 -14.48 -11.05 16.77
CA SER A 113 -13.97 -9.69 16.60
C SER A 113 -14.02 -8.93 17.94
N PHE A 114 -13.04 -8.06 18.20
CA PHE A 114 -12.96 -7.31 19.45
C PHE A 114 -12.86 -5.82 19.18
N ASP A 115 -13.70 -5.03 19.85
CA ASP A 115 -13.79 -3.58 19.68
C ASP A 115 -13.02 -2.79 20.77
N ARG A 116 -12.50 -3.44 21.82
CA ARG A 116 -11.80 -2.78 22.95
C ARG A 116 -10.46 -3.42 23.30
N ILE A 117 -9.51 -2.60 23.77
CA ILE A 117 -8.18 -3.06 24.23
C ILE A 117 -8.30 -4.11 25.36
N GLN A 118 -9.28 -3.94 26.25
CA GLN A 118 -9.55 -4.85 27.36
C GLN A 118 -9.93 -6.26 26.88
N ASP A 119 -10.76 -6.36 25.84
CA ASP A 119 -11.21 -7.64 25.30
C ASP A 119 -10.05 -8.42 24.63
N MET A 120 -9.08 -7.69 24.07
CA MET A 120 -7.84 -8.27 23.52
C MET A 120 -6.91 -8.79 24.62
N ILE A 121 -6.81 -8.11 25.77
CA ILE A 121 -5.99 -8.54 26.91
C ILE A 121 -6.51 -9.86 27.48
N ASP A 122 -7.83 -9.95 27.72
CA ASP A 122 -8.45 -11.13 28.33
C ASP A 122 -8.32 -12.39 27.45
N ALA A 123 -8.41 -12.23 26.14
CA ALA A 123 -8.26 -13.33 25.18
C ALA A 123 -6.79 -13.70 24.85
N THR A 124 -5.81 -12.86 25.21
CA THR A 124 -4.36 -13.12 25.01
C THR A 124 -3.77 -13.98 26.14
N LEU A 125 -4.46 -14.09 27.28
CA LEU A 125 -3.98 -14.81 28.47
C LEU A 125 -4.20 -16.34 28.43
N GLN A 126 -4.90 -16.90 27.43
CA GLN A 126 -5.33 -18.31 27.47
C GLN A 126 -4.69 -19.28 26.46
N GLU A 127 -4.11 -18.83 25.34
CA GLU A 127 -3.56 -19.76 24.32
C GLU A 127 -2.23 -19.30 23.72
N ALA A 128 -1.32 -20.24 23.44
CA ALA A 128 -0.05 -19.97 22.74
C ALA A 128 -0.32 -19.57 21.27
N PRO A 129 0.41 -18.58 20.72
CA PRO A 129 0.16 -18.10 19.35
C PRO A 129 0.47 -19.17 18.30
N GLN A 130 -0.49 -19.45 17.42
CA GLN A 130 -0.41 -20.50 16.41
C GLN A 130 0.11 -20.00 15.05
N SER A 131 0.22 -18.68 14.88
CA SER A 131 0.72 -18.04 13.65
C SER A 131 1.64 -16.86 13.95
N HIS A 132 2.43 -16.44 12.94
CA HIS A 132 3.27 -15.24 13.07
C HIS A 132 2.43 -13.99 13.32
N ALA A 133 1.29 -13.86 12.64
CA ALA A 133 0.33 -12.78 12.86
C ALA A 133 -0.21 -12.77 14.30
N GLN A 134 -0.59 -13.94 14.85
CA GLN A 134 -1.03 -14.04 16.25
C GLN A 134 0.10 -13.70 17.23
N ALA A 135 1.32 -14.18 16.97
CA ALA A 135 2.48 -13.84 17.80
C ALA A 135 2.74 -12.33 17.79
N LYS A 136 2.62 -11.67 16.62
CA LYS A 136 2.73 -10.22 16.50
C LYS A 136 1.63 -9.51 17.28
N LYS A 137 0.37 -9.94 17.14
CA LYS A 137 -0.78 -9.37 17.88
C LYS A 137 -0.57 -9.48 19.39
N TYR A 138 -0.12 -10.64 19.88
CA TYR A 138 0.13 -10.86 21.32
C TYR A 138 1.31 -10.03 21.83
N ALA A 139 2.39 -9.96 21.06
CA ALA A 139 3.54 -9.11 21.40
C ALA A 139 3.13 -7.63 21.47
N LEU A 140 2.32 -7.16 20.50
CA LEU A 140 1.82 -5.78 20.50
C LEU A 140 0.95 -5.49 21.72
N VAL A 141 0.00 -6.35 22.08
CA VAL A 141 -0.81 -6.17 23.30
C VAL A 141 0.08 -6.12 24.54
N ARG A 142 0.99 -7.09 24.68
CA ARG A 142 1.91 -7.19 25.82
C ARG A 142 2.78 -5.94 25.96
N ASP A 143 3.25 -5.39 24.85
CA ASP A 143 4.21 -4.29 24.82
C ASP A 143 3.50 -2.90 24.75
N GLY A 144 2.18 -2.86 24.96
CA GLY A 144 1.39 -1.63 24.94
C GLY A 144 1.36 -0.96 23.56
N TYR A 145 1.34 -1.79 22.51
CA TYR A 145 1.40 -1.44 21.10
C TYR A 145 2.63 -0.61 20.72
N ARG A 146 3.75 -0.80 21.42
CA ARG A 146 5.02 -0.13 21.15
C ARG A 146 6.11 -1.13 20.81
N CYS A 147 7.07 -0.69 20.01
CA CYS A 147 8.33 -1.42 19.84
C CYS A 147 9.07 -1.44 21.18
N VAL A 148 9.42 -2.64 21.67
CA VAL A 148 10.17 -2.83 22.93
C VAL A 148 11.55 -2.15 22.94
N VAL A 149 12.12 -1.87 21.76
CA VAL A 149 13.45 -1.24 21.63
C VAL A 149 13.35 0.27 21.46
N THR A 150 12.51 0.74 20.53
CA THR A 150 12.45 2.17 20.19
C THR A 150 11.42 2.95 20.99
N GLY A 151 10.48 2.26 21.66
CA GLY A 151 9.35 2.87 22.37
C GLY A 151 8.30 3.51 21.46
N LYS A 152 8.49 3.49 20.14
CA LYS A 152 7.54 4.04 19.16
C LYS A 152 6.32 3.13 19.02
N TYR A 153 5.17 3.73 18.75
CA TYR A 153 3.92 3.01 18.56
C TYR A 153 3.90 2.24 17.23
N ASP A 154 3.29 1.06 17.24
CA ASP A 154 2.99 0.33 16.01
C ASP A 154 1.93 1.06 15.20
N THR A 155 2.32 1.44 13.99
CA THR A 155 1.53 2.35 13.17
C THR A 155 0.20 1.76 12.72
N HIS A 156 0.18 0.45 12.44
CA HIS A 156 -1.06 -0.25 12.06
C HIS A 156 -2.04 -0.32 13.23
N SER A 157 -1.54 -0.61 14.43
CA SER A 157 -2.37 -0.70 15.65
C SER A 157 -3.00 0.64 16.01
N VAL A 158 -2.25 1.74 15.94
CA VAL A 158 -2.77 3.10 16.19
C VAL A 158 -3.91 3.44 15.24
N LYS A 159 -3.85 2.99 13.98
CA LYS A 159 -4.91 3.25 13.01
C LYS A 159 -6.18 2.47 13.30
N MET A 160 -6.04 1.20 13.69
CA MET A 160 -7.17 0.27 13.81
C MET A 160 -7.86 0.35 15.16
N ILE A 161 -7.18 0.84 16.19
CA ILE A 161 -7.69 0.87 17.55
C ILE A 161 -7.96 2.32 17.93
N GLN A 162 -9.24 2.67 18.00
CA GLN A 162 -9.70 4.05 18.26
C GLN A 162 -9.18 4.59 19.60
N GLU A 163 -9.23 3.80 20.67
CA GLU A 163 -8.69 4.18 21.99
C GLU A 163 -7.19 4.49 21.94
N LEU A 164 -6.43 3.71 21.16
CA LEU A 164 -4.99 3.91 20.98
C LEU A 164 -4.71 5.14 20.13
N LYS A 165 -5.53 5.39 19.11
CA LYS A 165 -5.49 6.61 18.29
C LYS A 165 -5.65 7.85 19.14
N GLU A 166 -6.68 7.90 19.97
CA GLU A 166 -6.97 9.04 20.86
C GLU A 166 -5.82 9.31 21.83
N MET A 167 -5.23 8.26 22.42
CA MET A 167 -4.06 8.41 23.28
C MET A 167 -2.84 8.99 22.56
N VAL A 168 -2.57 8.54 21.33
CA VAL A 168 -1.43 8.98 20.51
C VAL A 168 -1.63 10.39 19.94
N ASP A 169 -2.88 10.76 19.64
CA ASP A 169 -3.23 12.09 19.16
C ASP A 169 -3.09 13.16 20.25
N LEU A 170 -3.28 12.79 21.52
CA LEU A 170 -3.04 13.66 22.68
C LEU A 170 -1.54 13.90 22.99
N ASP A 171 -0.63 13.09 22.43
CA ASP A 171 0.81 13.23 22.62
C ASP A 171 1.52 13.66 21.31
N PRO A 172 1.88 14.95 21.16
CA PRO A 172 2.61 15.44 19.99
C PRO A 172 4.01 14.84 19.84
N SER A 173 4.57 14.26 20.91
CA SER A 173 5.88 13.61 20.90
C SER A 173 5.80 12.14 20.49
N ALA A 174 4.61 11.53 20.55
CA ALA A 174 4.40 10.15 20.11
C ALA A 174 4.79 10.00 18.63
N ARG A 175 5.47 8.90 18.32
CA ARG A 175 5.93 8.56 16.97
C ARG A 175 5.46 7.16 16.63
N GLY A 176 5.12 6.99 15.36
CA GLY A 176 4.82 5.70 14.76
C GLY A 176 6.04 5.07 14.13
N GLU A 177 6.07 3.75 14.14
CA GLU A 177 6.96 2.95 13.32
C GLU A 177 6.24 1.68 12.85
N SER A 178 6.70 1.12 11.74
CA SER A 178 6.29 -0.23 11.35
C SER A 178 7.02 -1.23 12.24
N THR A 179 6.27 -2.03 13.02
CA THR A 179 6.89 -3.07 13.85
C THR A 179 6.82 -4.43 13.15
N GLN A 180 7.80 -5.29 13.44
CA GLN A 180 7.80 -6.69 13.03
C GLN A 180 7.98 -7.56 14.27
N CYS A 181 7.32 -8.71 14.28
CA CYS A 181 7.49 -9.69 15.35
C CYS A 181 8.72 -10.55 15.04
N ALA A 182 9.71 -10.48 15.92
CA ALA A 182 10.88 -11.36 15.88
C ALA A 182 10.68 -12.52 16.84
N HIS A 183 11.00 -13.74 16.38
CA HIS A 183 11.07 -14.89 17.27
C HIS A 183 12.47 -14.96 17.89
N ILE A 184 12.55 -15.10 19.22
CA ILE A 184 13.83 -15.26 19.95
C ILE A 184 14.50 -16.58 19.54
N PHE A 185 13.70 -17.63 19.35
CA PHE A 185 14.12 -18.89 18.73
C PHE A 185 13.28 -19.11 17.48
N SER A 186 13.89 -19.48 16.35
CA SER A 186 13.19 -19.71 15.10
C SER A 186 12.01 -20.68 15.28
N LYS A 187 10.91 -20.54 14.51
CA LYS A 187 9.75 -21.44 14.58
C LYS A 187 10.13 -22.92 14.44
N SER A 188 11.19 -23.22 13.69
CA SER A 188 11.78 -24.55 13.52
C SER A 188 12.42 -25.14 14.78
N THR A 189 12.74 -24.32 15.79
CA THR A 189 13.30 -24.79 17.07
C THR A 189 12.21 -25.23 18.06
N ASN A 190 10.95 -24.82 17.83
CA ASN A 190 9.78 -25.24 18.63
C ASN A 190 8.94 -26.34 17.98
N SER A 191 9.26 -26.72 16.74
CA SER A 191 8.65 -27.85 16.04
C SER A 191 9.63 -29.01 16.11
N SER A 192 9.17 -30.19 16.54
CA SER A 192 9.95 -31.42 16.77
C SER A 192 11.14 -31.58 15.83
N ILE A 193 12.32 -31.83 16.42
CA ILE A 193 13.58 -32.08 15.72
C ILE A 193 13.47 -33.41 14.97
N GLU A 194 13.18 -33.36 13.68
CA GLU A 194 13.52 -34.44 12.76
C GLU A 194 14.86 -34.11 12.09
N PRO A 195 15.84 -35.03 12.09
CA PRO A 195 17.10 -34.83 11.41
C PRO A 195 16.89 -34.94 9.89
N ASP A 196 17.54 -34.06 9.15
CA ASP A 196 17.58 -33.96 7.68
C ASP A 196 16.45 -33.17 6.97
N SER A 197 16.42 -31.85 7.18
CA SER A 197 15.91 -30.95 6.13
C SER A 197 16.96 -29.91 5.72
N ALA A 198 17.42 -30.07 4.48
CA ALA A 198 18.38 -29.19 3.84
C ALA A 198 17.79 -27.79 3.63
N LYS A 199 18.19 -26.83 4.48
CA LYS A 199 18.08 -25.40 4.20
C LYS A 199 19.38 -24.69 4.57
N ARG A 200 20.43 -24.98 3.80
CA ARG A 200 21.58 -24.11 3.64
C ARG A 200 21.79 -23.91 2.14
N GLU A 201 21.29 -22.78 1.65
CA GLU A 201 21.91 -21.95 0.61
C GLU A 201 20.88 -20.95 0.05
N TYR A 202 20.77 -19.80 0.71
CA TYR A 202 20.36 -18.56 0.06
C TYR A 202 20.94 -17.36 0.81
N ALA A 203 22.27 -17.30 0.93
CA ALA A 203 22.95 -16.17 1.57
C ALA A 203 24.42 -16.00 1.17
N THR A 204 24.82 -16.38 -0.05
CA THR A 204 26.22 -16.18 -0.49
C THR A 204 26.41 -15.80 -1.96
N THR A 205 25.36 -15.58 -2.73
CA THR A 205 25.51 -15.04 -4.09
C THR A 205 25.33 -13.52 -4.07
N ILE A 206 26.43 -12.78 -3.94
CA ILE A 206 26.49 -11.39 -4.39
C ILE A 206 26.15 -11.43 -5.90
N PRO A 207 25.03 -10.87 -6.36
CA PRO A 207 24.78 -10.80 -7.78
C PRO A 207 25.81 -9.85 -8.40
N PRO A 208 26.35 -10.17 -9.59
CA PRO A 208 27.28 -9.28 -10.26
C PRO A 208 26.61 -7.92 -10.51
N PHE A 209 27.40 -6.85 -10.44
CA PHE A 209 27.04 -5.48 -10.80
C PHE A 209 26.15 -5.46 -12.06
N GLY A 210 24.87 -5.12 -11.90
CA GLY A 210 23.90 -5.12 -13.00
C GLY A 210 22.41 -5.24 -12.65
N ASN A 211 22.03 -5.40 -11.37
CA ASN A 211 20.61 -5.47 -10.99
C ASN A 211 19.98 -4.07 -10.79
N VAL A 212 18.66 -3.96 -11.00
CA VAL A 212 17.87 -2.72 -10.84
C VAL A 212 18.01 -2.11 -9.45
N MET A 213 18.18 -2.95 -8.43
CA MET A 213 18.37 -2.55 -7.03
C MET A 213 19.69 -1.80 -6.79
N THR A 214 20.81 -2.29 -7.34
CA THR A 214 22.13 -1.64 -7.22
C THR A 214 22.12 -0.32 -7.96
N LEU A 215 21.47 -0.25 -9.12
CA LEU A 215 21.38 0.97 -9.90
C LEU A 215 20.46 2.02 -9.25
N ALA A 216 19.41 1.60 -8.54
CA ALA A 216 18.62 2.51 -7.70
C ALA A 216 19.47 3.10 -6.56
N LEU A 217 20.26 2.28 -5.87
CA LEU A 217 21.18 2.75 -4.83
C LEU A 217 22.22 3.74 -5.40
N VAL A 218 22.84 3.44 -6.54
CA VAL A 218 23.81 4.34 -7.19
C VAL A 218 23.15 5.66 -7.58
N ARG A 219 21.95 5.61 -8.20
CA ARG A 219 21.18 6.81 -8.55
C ARG A 219 20.91 7.67 -7.33
N ASP A 220 20.51 7.05 -6.22
CA ASP A 220 20.10 7.72 -4.99
C ASP A 220 21.30 8.11 -4.12
N GLY A 221 22.55 7.98 -4.62
CA GLY A 221 23.76 8.32 -3.89
C GLY A 221 24.00 7.44 -2.66
N TYR A 222 23.54 6.19 -2.71
CA TYR A 222 23.51 5.22 -1.61
C TYR A 222 22.76 5.74 -0.38
N ARG A 223 21.70 6.55 -0.59
CA ARG A 223 20.88 7.11 0.48
C ARG A 223 19.41 6.73 0.28
N CYS A 224 18.67 6.71 1.37
CA CYS A 224 17.21 6.73 1.30
C CYS A 224 16.77 8.05 0.67
N VAL A 225 15.92 7.99 -0.36
CA VAL A 225 15.45 9.20 -1.07
C VAL A 225 14.58 10.10 -0.20
N VAL A 226 14.01 9.57 0.89
CA VAL A 226 13.15 10.32 1.82
C VAL A 226 13.93 10.87 3.00
N THR A 227 14.72 10.03 3.70
CA THR A 227 15.41 10.44 4.93
C THR A 227 16.76 11.07 4.67
N GLY A 228 17.33 10.89 3.47
CA GLY A 228 18.67 11.33 3.11
C GLY A 228 19.79 10.56 3.82
N LYS A 229 19.48 9.60 4.69
CA LYS A 229 20.49 8.80 5.40
C LYS A 229 21.08 7.73 4.50
N TYR A 230 22.34 7.38 4.75
CA TYR A 230 23.07 6.40 3.95
C TYR A 230 22.56 4.97 4.19
N ASP A 231 22.58 4.15 3.15
CA ASP A 231 22.34 2.72 3.27
C ASP A 231 23.50 2.04 4.03
N THR A 232 23.17 1.46 5.17
CA THR A 232 24.16 0.88 6.10
C THR A 232 24.92 -0.28 5.47
N HIS A 233 24.27 -1.06 4.60
CA HIS A 233 24.94 -2.17 3.92
C HIS A 233 25.98 -1.65 2.92
N SER A 234 25.61 -0.65 2.13
CA SER A 234 26.50 0.00 1.15
C SER A 234 27.71 0.64 1.83
N VAL A 235 27.52 1.36 2.94
CA VAL A 235 28.61 1.96 3.73
C VAL A 235 29.58 0.91 4.26
N LYS A 236 29.09 -0.28 4.64
CA LYS A 236 29.95 -1.37 5.13
C LYS A 236 30.76 -2.04 4.01
N MET A 237 30.22 -2.08 2.81
CA MET A 237 30.80 -2.81 1.68
C MET A 237 31.69 -1.94 0.79
N ILE A 238 31.44 -0.64 0.71
CA ILE A 238 32.14 0.29 -0.19
C ILE A 238 33.11 1.15 0.63
N GLN A 239 34.42 0.93 0.44
CA GLN A 239 35.46 1.57 1.24
C GLN A 239 35.49 3.10 1.05
N GLU A 240 35.37 3.61 -0.18
CA GLU A 240 35.37 5.08 -0.38
C GLU A 240 34.15 5.75 0.25
N LEU A 241 33.00 5.08 0.22
CA LEU A 241 31.77 5.56 0.86
C LEU A 241 31.93 5.56 2.38
N LYS A 242 32.55 4.52 2.94
CA LYS A 242 32.86 4.44 4.37
C LYS A 242 33.75 5.60 4.81
N GLU A 243 34.83 5.86 4.09
CA GLU A 243 35.75 6.97 4.39
C GLU A 243 35.03 8.31 4.32
N MET A 244 34.17 8.52 3.32
CA MET A 244 33.36 9.73 3.20
C MET A 244 32.40 9.90 4.39
N VAL A 245 31.75 8.82 4.83
CA VAL A 245 30.81 8.83 5.96
C VAL A 245 31.54 9.04 7.29
N ASP A 246 32.68 8.39 7.50
CA ASP A 246 33.47 8.50 8.72
C ASP A 246 34.06 9.91 8.92
N LEU A 247 34.25 10.66 7.82
CA LEU A 247 34.70 12.06 7.85
C LEU A 247 33.58 13.08 8.15
N ASP A 248 32.30 12.69 8.03
CA ASP A 248 31.15 13.56 8.29
C ASP A 248 30.45 13.15 9.61
N PRO A 249 30.65 13.89 10.71
CA PRO A 249 30.03 13.58 12.00
C PRO A 249 28.49 13.67 11.99
N SER A 250 27.91 14.30 10.96
CA SER A 250 26.47 14.41 10.77
C SER A 250 25.89 13.25 9.95
N ALA A 251 26.73 12.51 9.23
CA ALA A 251 26.30 11.37 8.44
C ALA A 251 25.69 10.29 9.33
N ARG A 252 24.59 9.70 8.88
CA ARG A 252 23.88 8.64 9.57
C ARG A 252 23.60 7.51 8.59
N GLY A 253 23.77 6.29 9.07
CA GLY A 253 23.36 5.07 8.37
C GLY A 253 21.95 4.64 8.78
N GLU A 254 21.22 4.05 7.84
CA GLU A 254 19.94 3.40 8.09
C GLU A 254 19.82 2.15 7.19
N SER A 255 18.93 1.22 7.52
CA SER A 255 18.62 0.10 6.64
C SER A 255 17.71 0.58 5.51
N THR A 256 18.00 0.21 4.27
CA THR A 256 17.17 0.57 3.11
C THR A 256 16.71 -0.64 2.31
N GLN A 257 15.67 -0.42 1.51
CA GLN A 257 15.06 -1.40 0.61
C GLN A 257 14.80 -0.74 -0.74
N CYS A 258 14.83 -1.54 -1.81
CA CYS A 258 14.38 -1.10 -3.12
C CYS A 258 12.87 -1.29 -3.23
N ALA A 259 12.14 -0.18 -3.26
CA ALA A 259 10.71 -0.14 -3.44
C ALA A 259 10.37 0.04 -4.92
N HIS A 260 9.30 -0.61 -5.37
CA HIS A 260 8.72 -0.31 -6.67
C HIS A 260 7.59 0.71 -6.50
N ILE A 261 7.40 1.63 -7.46
CA ILE A 261 6.21 2.49 -7.49
C ILE A 261 4.98 1.67 -7.90
N PHE A 262 5.16 0.82 -8.92
CA PHE A 262 4.20 -0.20 -9.33
C PHE A 262 4.79 -1.59 -9.19
N SER A 263 3.99 -2.51 -8.67
CA SER A 263 4.39 -3.89 -8.43
C SER A 263 4.88 -4.59 -9.69
N LYS A 264 5.71 -5.62 -9.51
CA LYS A 264 6.07 -6.52 -10.60
C LYS A 264 4.85 -7.30 -11.12
N SER A 265 3.89 -7.64 -10.25
CA SER A 265 2.62 -8.30 -10.62
C SER A 265 1.71 -7.43 -11.49
N THR A 266 1.79 -6.10 -11.37
CA THR A 266 1.10 -5.14 -12.25
C THR A 266 1.72 -5.14 -13.66
N ASN A 267 2.96 -5.66 -13.80
CA ASN A 267 3.70 -5.76 -15.05
C ASN A 267 3.75 -7.18 -15.66
N SER A 268 3.42 -8.26 -14.92
CA SER A 268 3.64 -9.66 -15.35
C SER A 268 2.38 -10.42 -15.81
N SER A 269 1.41 -9.71 -16.37
CA SER A 269 0.09 -10.24 -16.70
C SER A 269 -0.18 -10.18 -18.20
N ILE A 270 0.57 -10.97 -18.98
CA ILE A 270 0.43 -11.02 -20.44
C ILE A 270 0.29 -12.50 -20.85
N GLU A 271 -0.89 -13.06 -20.64
CA GLU A 271 -1.38 -14.15 -21.49
C GLU A 271 -2.65 -13.68 -22.20
N PRO A 272 -2.72 -13.79 -23.53
CA PRO A 272 -3.74 -13.12 -24.36
C PRO A 272 -5.19 -13.58 -24.12
N ASP A 273 -5.41 -14.72 -23.46
CA ASP A 273 -6.73 -15.37 -23.34
C ASP A 273 -7.29 -15.41 -21.90
N SER A 274 -6.78 -14.58 -21.00
CA SER A 274 -7.33 -14.47 -19.65
C SER A 274 -7.95 -13.09 -19.44
N ALA A 275 -9.14 -13.02 -18.84
CA ALA A 275 -9.92 -11.80 -18.57
C ALA A 275 -9.26 -10.90 -17.49
N LYS A 276 -8.03 -10.47 -17.78
CA LYS A 276 -7.04 -9.99 -16.83
C LYS A 276 -6.72 -8.52 -17.17
N VAL A 277 -7.51 -7.59 -16.62
CA VAL A 277 -7.38 -6.14 -16.89
C VAL A 277 -6.20 -5.56 -16.09
N CYS A 278 -5.27 -4.89 -16.79
CA CYS A 278 -4.14 -4.24 -16.15
C CYS A 278 -4.57 -2.92 -15.47
N PRO A 279 -4.17 -2.65 -14.21
CA PRO A 279 -4.44 -1.37 -13.54
C PRO A 279 -4.00 -0.15 -14.37
N LEU A 280 -2.88 -0.30 -15.09
CA LEU A 280 -2.33 0.75 -15.96
C LEU A 280 -3.07 0.89 -17.29
N SER A 281 -3.74 -0.16 -17.76
CA SER A 281 -4.62 -0.06 -18.94
C SER A 281 -5.96 0.57 -18.59
N LEU A 282 -6.47 0.43 -17.36
CA LEU A 282 -7.62 1.21 -16.86
C LEU A 282 -7.35 2.72 -16.89
N LEU A 283 -6.13 3.14 -16.55
CA LEU A 283 -5.70 4.54 -16.65
C LEU A 283 -5.07 4.93 -18.00
N SER A 284 -5.11 4.02 -18.98
CA SER A 284 -4.58 4.20 -20.35
C SER A 284 -3.16 4.76 -20.41
N LEU A 285 -2.26 4.30 -19.53
CA LEU A 285 -0.85 4.73 -19.56
C LEU A 285 -0.04 4.06 -20.67
N ASN A 286 -0.59 3.03 -21.31
CA ASN A 286 -0.16 2.56 -22.62
C ASN A 286 -1.23 1.65 -23.27
N SER A 287 -1.56 1.87 -24.54
CA SER A 287 -2.47 0.99 -25.32
C SER A 287 -1.81 -0.34 -25.74
N ARG A 288 -0.52 -0.51 -25.45
CA ARG A 288 0.19 -1.79 -25.43
C ARG A 288 1.04 -1.80 -24.16
N CYS A 289 0.73 -2.66 -23.19
CA CYS A 289 1.44 -2.77 -21.90
C CYS A 289 2.93 -3.17 -22.05
N ARG A 290 3.76 -2.24 -22.53
CA ARG A 290 5.19 -2.17 -22.32
C ARG A 290 5.48 -0.73 -21.94
N LEU A 291 5.62 -0.43 -20.66
CA LEU A 291 6.05 0.90 -20.22
C LEU A 291 7.34 1.26 -20.99
N PRO A 292 7.40 2.37 -21.75
CA PRO A 292 8.59 2.72 -22.52
C PRO A 292 9.74 3.27 -21.65
N THR A 293 9.54 3.39 -20.35
CA THR A 293 10.52 3.96 -19.43
C THR A 293 11.52 2.90 -18.97
N PRO A 294 12.82 3.20 -18.88
CA PRO A 294 13.78 2.27 -18.31
C PRO A 294 13.36 1.87 -16.88
N PRO A 295 13.66 0.64 -16.44
CA PRO A 295 13.22 0.07 -15.15
C PRO A 295 13.50 0.97 -13.93
N PHE A 296 14.44 1.91 -14.04
CA PHE A 296 14.83 2.88 -12.99
C PHE A 296 13.72 3.85 -12.58
N GLY A 297 12.85 4.28 -13.51
CA GLY A 297 11.80 5.25 -13.21
C GLY A 297 10.70 4.69 -12.30
N ASN A 298 10.66 3.37 -12.12
CA ASN A 298 9.67 2.64 -11.31
C ASN A 298 10.21 2.15 -9.96
N VAL A 299 11.44 2.52 -9.58
CA VAL A 299 12.04 2.06 -8.31
C VAL A 299 12.66 3.19 -7.51
N MET A 300 12.70 3.04 -6.18
CA MET A 300 13.33 3.98 -5.26
C MET A 300 13.91 3.32 -4.01
N THR A 301 14.98 3.92 -3.47
CA THR A 301 15.59 3.47 -2.23
C THR A 301 14.87 4.08 -1.03
N LEU A 302 14.15 3.26 -0.26
CA LEU A 302 13.34 3.68 0.88
C LEU A 302 13.73 2.98 2.17
N VAL A 303 13.43 3.60 3.31
CA VAL A 303 13.49 2.92 4.61
C VAL A 303 12.30 1.96 4.75
N PRO A 304 12.46 0.82 5.45
CA PRO A 304 11.41 -0.20 5.54
C PRO A 304 10.04 0.29 6.00
N GLY A 305 10.00 1.21 6.98
CA GLY A 305 8.73 1.80 7.45
C GLY A 305 8.02 2.58 6.36
N PHE A 306 8.73 3.53 5.74
CA PHE A 306 8.19 4.33 4.63
C PHE A 306 7.79 3.45 3.45
N HIS A 307 8.60 2.46 3.08
CA HIS A 307 8.31 1.52 1.99
C HIS A 307 6.99 0.80 2.23
N MET A 308 6.80 0.25 3.43
CA MET A 308 5.56 -0.43 3.80
C MET A 308 4.35 0.50 3.74
N ASP A 309 4.46 1.72 4.28
CA ASP A 309 3.35 2.68 4.29
C ASP A 309 3.04 3.22 2.89
N PHE A 310 4.05 3.34 2.04
CA PHE A 310 3.92 3.71 0.63
C PHE A 310 3.20 2.60 -0.16
N ASP A 311 3.59 1.34 0.01
CA ASP A 311 2.94 0.19 -0.64
C ASP A 311 1.48 0.02 -0.19
N GLN A 312 1.19 0.32 1.08
CA GLN A 312 -0.17 0.29 1.64
C GLN A 312 -0.98 1.56 1.37
N LEU A 313 -0.50 2.45 0.50
CA LEU A 313 -1.16 3.72 0.16
C LEU A 313 -1.43 4.64 1.37
N TYR A 314 -0.70 4.49 2.47
CA TYR A 314 -0.83 5.38 3.64
C TYR A 314 0.00 6.65 3.50
N ILE A 315 1.07 6.62 2.72
CA ILE A 315 1.90 7.78 2.38
C ILE A 315 2.05 7.86 0.86
N TRP A 316 2.03 9.06 0.30
CA TRP A 316 2.26 9.31 -1.13
C TRP A 316 2.99 10.63 -1.38
N PHE A 317 3.53 10.77 -2.59
CA PHE A 317 4.27 11.96 -3.04
C PHE A 317 3.38 12.86 -3.90
N VAL A 318 3.24 14.13 -3.52
CA VAL A 318 2.52 15.14 -4.31
C VAL A 318 3.50 16.10 -4.97
N ALA A 319 3.42 16.22 -6.29
CA ALA A 319 4.30 17.11 -7.05
C ALA A 319 4.12 18.57 -6.61
N THR A 320 5.24 19.29 -6.50
CA THR A 320 5.24 20.73 -6.27
C THR A 320 5.47 21.49 -7.58
N LYS A 321 5.52 22.83 -7.52
CA LYS A 321 5.92 23.66 -8.67
C LYS A 321 7.40 23.48 -9.03
N GLU A 322 8.21 22.98 -8.09
CA GLU A 322 9.63 22.75 -8.28
C GLU A 322 9.85 21.34 -8.87
N MET A 323 10.69 21.28 -9.91
CA MET A 323 10.98 20.03 -10.61
C MET A 323 11.60 19.00 -9.65
N ASN A 324 11.10 17.77 -9.70
CA ASN A 324 11.54 16.64 -8.86
C ASN A 324 11.39 16.87 -7.35
N ARG A 325 10.67 17.92 -6.93
CA ARG A 325 10.36 18.16 -5.52
C ARG A 325 8.91 17.80 -5.24
N TYR A 326 8.72 17.06 -4.17
CA TYR A 326 7.44 16.50 -3.75
C TYR A 326 7.16 16.87 -2.30
N LYS A 327 5.90 17.17 -2.02
CA LYS A 327 5.37 17.23 -0.65
C LYS A 327 4.93 15.81 -0.25
N LEU A 328 5.25 15.41 0.97
CA LEU A 328 4.68 14.19 1.53
C LEU A 328 3.26 14.46 2.03
N GLU A 329 2.33 13.61 1.61
CA GLU A 329 0.98 13.56 2.12
C GLU A 329 0.69 12.13 2.61
N ALA A 330 -0.27 12.01 3.52
CA ALA A 330 -0.63 10.74 4.11
C ALA A 330 -2.12 10.69 4.43
N SER A 331 -2.65 9.48 4.62
CA SER A 331 -4.03 9.28 5.07
C SER A 331 -4.27 9.77 6.49
N ASP A 332 -3.21 9.82 7.29
CA ASP A 332 -3.21 10.38 8.64
C ASP A 332 -1.86 11.09 8.91
N PRO A 333 -1.85 12.30 9.51
CA PRO A 333 -0.61 13.02 9.82
C PRO A 333 0.39 12.22 10.67
N PHE A 334 -0.08 11.24 11.44
CA PHE A 334 0.75 10.36 12.25
C PHE A 334 1.87 9.67 11.45
N PHE A 335 1.57 9.23 10.22
CA PHE A 335 2.52 8.56 9.33
C PHE A 335 3.71 9.46 8.91
N LEU A 336 3.56 10.79 9.01
CA LEU A 336 4.56 11.75 8.56
C LEU A 336 5.45 12.30 9.69
N ARG A 337 5.13 12.03 10.96
CA ARG A 337 5.82 12.65 12.12
C ARG A 337 7.34 12.40 12.18
N SER A 338 7.84 11.38 11.48
CA SER A 338 9.26 10.99 11.43
C SER A 338 9.95 11.36 10.10
N TYR A 339 9.26 12.03 9.18
CA TYR A 339 9.73 12.31 7.81
C TYR A 339 9.71 13.82 7.51
N PRO A 340 10.56 14.30 6.57
CA PRO A 340 10.55 15.70 6.17
C PRO A 340 9.25 16.05 5.42
N GLU A 341 8.81 17.31 5.51
CA GLU A 341 7.62 17.75 4.77
C GLU A 341 7.81 17.68 3.24
N PHE A 342 9.04 17.95 2.78
CA PHE A 342 9.39 17.95 1.36
C PHE A 342 10.57 17.04 1.07
N VAL A 343 10.52 16.38 -0.09
CA VAL A 343 11.56 15.51 -0.62
C VAL A 343 11.93 15.98 -2.02
N THR A 344 13.23 16.09 -2.31
CA THR A 344 13.71 16.43 -3.66
C THR A 344 14.56 15.28 -4.19
N PHE A 345 14.14 14.70 -5.32
CA PHE A 345 14.92 13.65 -5.97
C PHE A 345 16.06 14.23 -6.79
N THR A 346 17.25 13.69 -6.56
CA THR A 346 18.48 14.05 -7.26
C THR A 346 19.10 12.81 -7.89
N THR A 347 19.92 13.01 -8.92
CA THR A 347 20.67 11.93 -9.55
C THR A 347 22.03 12.44 -10.02
N PRO A 348 23.09 11.64 -9.96
CA PRO A 348 24.40 12.00 -10.51
C PRO A 348 24.41 12.00 -12.05
N ASP A 349 23.49 11.28 -12.72
CA ASP A 349 23.40 11.23 -14.18
C ASP A 349 21.94 11.12 -14.62
N SER A 350 21.34 12.23 -15.04
CA SER A 350 19.95 12.28 -15.47
C SER A 350 19.65 11.50 -16.75
N LYS A 351 20.66 11.19 -17.58
CA LYS A 351 20.50 10.42 -18.82
C LYS A 351 20.57 8.92 -18.57
N LYS A 352 21.48 8.46 -17.70
CA LYS A 352 21.68 7.03 -17.42
C LYS A 352 20.90 6.53 -16.20
N LEU A 353 20.66 7.40 -15.23
CA LEU A 353 20.04 7.11 -13.94
C LEU A 353 18.90 8.11 -13.68
N PRO A 354 17.83 8.09 -14.48
CA PRO A 354 16.72 9.03 -14.28
C PRO A 354 16.09 8.84 -12.90
N VAL A 355 15.71 9.95 -12.27
CA VAL A 355 14.95 9.97 -11.01
C VAL A 355 13.62 9.21 -11.13
N PRO A 356 12.99 8.84 -10.00
CA PRO A 356 11.65 8.24 -10.02
C PRO A 356 10.66 9.05 -10.88
N SER A 357 9.86 8.36 -11.67
CA SER A 357 8.98 8.97 -12.68
C SER A 357 7.90 9.84 -12.03
N PRO A 358 7.81 11.14 -12.35
CA PRO A 358 6.76 12.02 -11.83
C PRO A 358 5.35 11.51 -12.15
N THR A 359 5.16 10.93 -13.34
CA THR A 359 3.89 10.34 -13.75
C THR A 359 3.51 9.17 -12.85
N TYR A 360 4.48 8.31 -12.51
CA TYR A 360 4.22 7.11 -11.70
C TYR A 360 3.83 7.47 -10.27
N LEU A 361 4.52 8.46 -9.70
CA LEU A 361 4.19 9.02 -8.40
C LEU A 361 2.81 9.68 -8.39
N ALA A 362 2.45 10.40 -9.45
CA ALA A 362 1.14 11.01 -9.57
C ALA A 362 0.01 9.97 -9.63
N ILE A 363 0.23 8.85 -10.32
CA ILE A 363 -0.73 7.73 -10.38
C ILE A 363 -0.88 7.07 -9.01
N HIS A 364 0.25 6.77 -8.34
CA HIS A 364 0.23 6.21 -6.99
C HIS A 364 -0.50 7.15 -6.02
N ALA A 365 -0.21 8.45 -6.06
CA ALA A 365 -0.90 9.45 -5.24
C ALA A 365 -2.40 9.52 -5.55
N ALA A 366 -2.80 9.47 -6.82
CA ALA A 366 -4.21 9.41 -7.21
C ALA A 366 -4.89 8.15 -6.67
N CYS A 367 -4.24 6.98 -6.80
CA CYS A 367 -4.72 5.72 -6.23
C CYS A 367 -4.91 5.82 -4.71
N ALA A 368 -3.93 6.37 -3.99
CA ALA A 368 -4.00 6.54 -2.55
C ALA A 368 -5.16 7.46 -2.13
N LYS A 369 -5.28 8.63 -2.77
CA LYS A 369 -6.37 9.58 -2.50
C LYS A 369 -7.74 8.95 -2.75
N VAL A 370 -7.93 8.32 -3.91
CA VAL A 370 -9.18 7.64 -4.25
C VAL A 370 -9.48 6.53 -3.24
N ALA A 371 -8.51 5.69 -2.90
CA ALA A 371 -8.69 4.58 -1.97
C ALA A 371 -9.20 5.03 -0.58
N HIS A 372 -8.62 6.10 -0.03
CA HIS A 372 -9.00 6.59 1.29
C HIS A 372 -10.30 7.38 1.26
N LEU A 373 -10.48 8.27 0.28
CA LEU A 373 -11.68 9.12 0.20
C LEU A 373 -12.94 8.28 -0.09
N SER A 374 -12.85 7.27 -0.96
CA SER A 374 -13.99 6.39 -1.25
C SER A 374 -14.33 5.42 -0.11
N GLY A 375 -13.40 5.18 0.82
CA GLY A 375 -13.52 4.13 1.84
C GLY A 375 -12.96 2.78 1.43
N ALA A 376 -12.54 2.62 0.17
CA ALA A 376 -12.00 1.35 -0.33
C ALA A 376 -10.81 0.83 0.48
N ALA A 377 -9.92 1.72 0.94
CA ALA A 377 -8.79 1.33 1.79
C ALA A 377 -9.24 0.65 3.09
N ALA A 378 -10.32 1.15 3.72
CA ALA A 378 -10.88 0.56 4.93
C ALA A 378 -11.56 -0.78 4.65
N CYS A 379 -12.31 -0.90 3.55
CA CYS A 379 -12.91 -2.18 3.12
C CYS A 379 -11.84 -3.25 2.87
N ILE A 380 -10.74 -2.88 2.21
CA ILE A 380 -9.63 -3.78 1.95
C ILE A 380 -8.91 -4.16 3.25
N ASP A 381 -8.67 -3.20 4.14
CA ASP A 381 -8.05 -3.48 5.44
C ASP A 381 -8.91 -4.46 6.26
N LYS A 382 -10.23 -4.24 6.31
CA LYS A 382 -11.19 -5.15 6.96
C LYS A 382 -11.18 -6.53 6.30
N PHE A 383 -11.18 -6.62 4.97
CA PHE A 383 -11.12 -7.91 4.26
C PHE A 383 -9.88 -8.72 4.63
N TYR A 384 -8.70 -8.09 4.67
CA TYR A 384 -7.47 -8.79 5.07
C TYR A 384 -7.45 -9.14 6.56
N GLN A 385 -7.98 -8.29 7.43
CA GLN A 385 -8.16 -8.61 8.86
C GLN A 385 -9.11 -9.80 9.04
N ASP A 386 -10.26 -9.79 8.37
CA ASP A 386 -11.23 -10.88 8.38
C ASP A 386 -10.62 -12.17 7.82
N MET A 387 -9.77 -12.10 6.80
CA MET A 387 -9.02 -13.27 6.31
C MET A 387 -7.96 -13.76 7.30
N GLU A 388 -7.29 -12.86 8.01
CA GLU A 388 -6.31 -13.21 9.05
C GLU A 388 -7.01 -13.78 10.31
N ASP A 389 -8.26 -13.39 10.55
CA ASP A 389 -9.09 -13.81 11.69
C ASP A 389 -10.00 -15.02 11.36
N ARG A 390 -10.38 -15.26 10.09
CA ARG A 390 -11.25 -16.37 9.66
C ARG A 390 -10.50 -17.70 9.59
N LYS A 391 -11.20 -18.71 10.07
CA LYS A 391 -10.56 -19.81 10.77
C LYS A 391 -10.93 -21.19 10.18
N THR A 392 -11.84 -21.25 9.19
CA THR A 392 -12.11 -22.34 8.20
C THR A 392 -13.16 -21.93 7.15
N LEU A 393 -13.28 -22.69 6.05
CA LEU A 393 -14.37 -22.67 5.07
C LEU A 393 -15.76 -22.80 5.75
N ASP A 394 -16.70 -21.95 5.34
CA ASP A 394 -18.08 -21.92 5.81
C ASP A 394 -18.89 -23.05 5.12
N PRO A 395 -19.72 -23.84 5.83
CA PRO A 395 -20.55 -24.87 5.21
C PRO A 395 -21.52 -24.33 4.17
N ASP A 396 -21.86 -23.03 4.25
CA ASP A 396 -22.85 -22.35 3.41
C ASP A 396 -22.25 -21.77 2.11
N GLY A 397 -20.97 -22.02 1.82
CA GLY A 397 -20.33 -21.58 0.57
C GLY A 397 -19.92 -20.10 0.52
N ALA A 398 -20.19 -19.30 1.57
CA ALA A 398 -19.71 -17.91 1.67
C ALA A 398 -18.18 -17.78 1.62
N SER A 399 -17.46 -18.82 2.09
CA SER A 399 -16.00 -18.91 1.98
C SER A 399 -15.50 -19.24 0.57
N ALA A 400 -16.34 -19.80 -0.30
CA ALA A 400 -15.98 -20.05 -1.70
C ALA A 400 -15.88 -18.73 -2.47
N ASN A 401 -16.80 -17.78 -2.25
CA ASN A 401 -16.71 -16.44 -2.84
C ASN A 401 -15.48 -15.67 -2.33
N MET A 402 -15.15 -15.76 -1.03
CA MET A 402 -13.91 -15.15 -0.51
C MET A 402 -12.64 -15.83 -1.04
N LEU A 403 -12.65 -17.16 -1.21
CA LEU A 403 -11.55 -17.88 -1.86
C LEU A 403 -11.47 -17.59 -3.34
N GLU A 404 -12.56 -17.31 -4.04
CA GLU A 404 -12.55 -16.90 -5.45
C GLU A 404 -12.05 -15.45 -5.60
N HIS A 405 -12.41 -14.56 -4.67
CA HIS A 405 -11.86 -13.20 -4.54
C HIS A 405 -10.39 -13.17 -4.07
N ALA A 406 -9.98 -14.12 -3.24
CA ALA A 406 -8.58 -14.32 -2.83
C ALA A 406 -7.79 -15.04 -3.92
N SER A 407 -8.40 -15.96 -4.68
CA SER A 407 -7.81 -16.62 -5.84
C SER A 407 -7.60 -15.63 -6.97
N THR A 408 -8.53 -14.72 -7.24
CA THR A 408 -8.25 -13.57 -8.14
C THR A 408 -7.20 -12.61 -7.61
N SER A 409 -6.75 -12.72 -6.35
CA SER A 409 -5.58 -12.00 -5.81
C SER A 409 -4.30 -12.87 -5.77
N LEU A 410 -4.44 -14.20 -5.68
CA LEU A 410 -3.35 -15.19 -5.62
C LEU A 410 -2.97 -15.76 -6.99
N ILE A 411 -3.84 -15.64 -8.01
CA ILE A 411 -3.59 -15.98 -9.43
C ILE A 411 -2.65 -14.94 -10.11
N TRP A 412 -2.04 -14.06 -9.31
CA TRP A 412 -1.16 -12.96 -9.72
C TRP A 412 0.19 -12.90 -9.00
N ILE A 413 0.59 -14.00 -8.35
CA ILE A 413 1.97 -14.17 -7.84
C ILE A 413 2.86 -14.73 -8.95
#